data_AF-A0A1R4K2H4-F1
#
_entry.id   AF-A0A1R4K2H4-F1
#
_cell.length_a   1.000
_cell.length_b   1.000
_cell.length_c   1.000
_cell.angle_alpha   90.00
_cell.angle_beta   90.00
_cell.angle_gamma   90.00
#
_symmetry.space_group_name_H-M   'P 1'
#
loop_
_entity.id
_entity.type
_entity.pdbx_description
1 polymer ?
#
loop_
_entity_poly.entity_id
_entity_poly.type
_entity_poly.pdbx_seq_one_letter_code
_entity_poly.pdbx_strand_id
1 'polypeptide(L)'
;MADDNRAETLGWEQGQTALYSSETGTAGQKRPLESGRGVLPELAEAQPTQRSMWRHPAFLISIITTGLALVAVVVIFVVGILRPSSTPVTDLSLSGGDTNVRLSWSGGDEPYSAYVIDGRGDAVDVSARIRGGSELWLPVALGLYDDDSCFVVRPAAVTAQPSLVAQTLADQGGQSVCMER
;
A
#
# COMPACT_ATOMS: atom_id res chain seq x y z
N MET A 1 -61.89 -68.70 37.14
CA MET A 1 -60.65 -69.49 37.10
C MET A 1 -59.67 -68.62 36.36
N ALA A 2 -58.81 -67.93 37.11
CA ALA A 2 -58.06 -66.78 36.63
C ALA A 2 -56.74 -67.20 35.96
N ASP A 3 -56.44 -66.48 34.87
CA ASP A 3 -55.26 -66.54 34.00
C ASP A 3 -53.90 -66.48 34.74
N ASP A 4 -52.96 -67.33 34.30
CA ASP A 4 -51.51 -67.12 34.46
C ASP A 4 -50.89 -67.05 33.05
N ASN A 5 -50.88 -65.84 32.49
CA ASN A 5 -50.27 -65.51 31.19
C ASN A 5 -48.75 -65.49 31.33
N ARG A 6 -48.08 -66.55 30.89
CA ARG A 6 -46.61 -66.57 30.78
C ARG A 6 -46.20 -66.05 29.41
N ALA A 7 -45.82 -64.77 29.36
CA ALA A 7 -45.13 -64.18 28.23
C ALA A 7 -43.81 -64.92 27.97
N GLU A 8 -43.70 -65.58 26.83
CA GLU A 8 -42.51 -66.31 26.41
C GLU A 8 -41.47 -65.30 25.90
N THR A 9 -40.49 -64.96 26.76
CA THR A 9 -39.41 -64.02 26.43
C THR A 9 -38.38 -64.68 25.52
N LEU A 10 -38.33 -64.26 24.25
CA LEU A 10 -37.29 -64.68 23.30
C LEU A 10 -36.18 -63.61 23.21
N GLY A 11 -34.93 -64.04 23.35
CA GLY A 11 -33.73 -63.20 23.19
C GLY A 11 -33.28 -62.53 24.49
N TRP A 12 -32.52 -63.27 25.33
CA TRP A 12 -31.88 -62.74 26.53
C TRP A 12 -30.37 -63.00 26.46
N GLU A 13 -29.63 -62.03 25.94
CA GLU A 13 -28.20 -61.88 26.18
C GLU A 13 -27.96 -60.54 26.89
N GLN A 14 -27.01 -60.50 27.84
CA GLN A 14 -26.68 -59.29 28.57
C GLN A 14 -26.15 -58.21 27.63
N GLY A 15 -26.95 -57.16 27.40
CA GLY A 15 -26.58 -55.98 26.60
C GLY A 15 -27.55 -55.60 25.48
N GLN A 16 -28.61 -56.37 25.22
CA GLN A 16 -29.63 -56.01 24.23
C GLN A 16 -30.98 -55.64 24.88
N THR A 17 -31.64 -54.62 24.33
CA THR A 17 -33.00 -54.19 24.73
C THR A 17 -34.03 -55.23 24.30
N ALA A 18 -34.75 -55.81 25.26
CA ALA A 18 -35.81 -56.78 25.02
C ALA A 18 -37.00 -56.18 24.25
N LEU A 19 -37.44 -56.86 23.20
CA LEU A 19 -38.69 -56.56 22.51
C LEU A 19 -39.80 -57.39 23.14
N TYR A 20 -40.79 -56.73 23.73
CA TYR A 20 -41.98 -57.39 24.25
C TYR A 20 -42.96 -57.66 23.10
N SER A 21 -43.25 -58.93 22.84
CA SER A 21 -44.42 -59.33 22.04
C SER A 21 -45.67 -59.10 22.87
N SER A 22 -46.45 -58.07 22.54
CA SER A 22 -47.78 -57.90 23.11
C SER A 22 -48.71 -58.95 22.52
N GLU A 23 -48.87 -60.08 23.21
CA GLU A 23 -49.98 -61.00 23.02
C GLU A 23 -51.28 -60.36 23.53
N THR A 24 -51.81 -59.44 22.73
CA THR A 24 -53.25 -59.14 22.68
C THR A 24 -53.61 -59.09 21.20
N GLY A 25 -53.94 -60.27 20.67
CA GLY A 25 -54.20 -60.47 19.26
C GLY A 25 -55.37 -59.65 18.74
N THR A 26 -55.10 -58.78 17.77
CA THR A 26 -55.64 -59.05 16.44
C THR A 26 -54.47 -59.60 15.63
N ALA A 27 -54.65 -60.79 15.05
CA ALA A 27 -53.63 -61.42 14.21
C ALA A 27 -53.23 -60.43 13.10
N GLY A 28 -52.08 -59.78 13.29
CA GLY A 28 -51.55 -58.83 12.32
C GLY A 28 -51.32 -59.58 11.02
N GLN A 29 -52.21 -59.33 10.05
CA GLN A 29 -52.09 -59.85 8.71
C GLN A 29 -50.63 -59.75 8.27
N LYS A 30 -50.02 -60.88 7.90
CA LYS A 30 -48.75 -60.88 7.18
C LYS A 30 -48.95 -59.97 5.98
N ARG A 31 -48.40 -58.75 6.06
CA ARG A 31 -48.50 -57.75 5.00
C ARG A 31 -47.89 -58.40 3.76
N PRO A 32 -48.65 -58.58 2.66
CA PRO A 32 -48.05 -59.07 1.44
C PRO A 32 -46.96 -58.08 1.04
N LEU A 33 -45.77 -58.61 0.73
CA LEU A 33 -44.69 -57.88 0.07
C LEU A 33 -45.10 -57.64 -1.39
N GLU A 34 -46.24 -56.96 -1.57
CA GLU A 34 -46.62 -56.46 -2.86
C GLU A 34 -45.82 -55.18 -3.06
N SER A 35 -44.92 -55.22 -4.03
CA SER A 35 -44.14 -54.10 -4.54
C SER A 35 -45.07 -53.09 -5.24
N GLY A 36 -45.96 -52.48 -4.45
CA GLY A 36 -46.73 -51.33 -4.84
C GLY A 36 -45.76 -50.19 -5.11
N ARG A 37 -45.64 -49.81 -6.39
CA ARG A 37 -45.07 -48.54 -6.85
C ARG A 37 -45.80 -47.38 -6.17
N GLY A 38 -45.44 -47.08 -4.93
CA GLY A 38 -45.80 -45.85 -4.25
C GLY A 38 -44.92 -44.76 -4.82
N VAL A 39 -45.50 -43.90 -5.64
CA VAL A 39 -44.88 -42.64 -6.08
C VAL A 39 -44.44 -41.90 -4.82
N LEU A 40 -43.14 -41.71 -4.66
CA LEU A 40 -42.58 -40.85 -3.62
C LEU A 40 -43.14 -39.44 -3.87
N PRO A 41 -43.74 -38.77 -2.87
CA PRO A 41 -44.11 -37.37 -3.02
C PRO A 41 -42.86 -36.60 -3.45
N GLU A 42 -42.95 -35.86 -4.56
CA GLU A 42 -41.90 -34.99 -5.04
C GLU A 42 -41.38 -34.18 -3.85
N LEU A 43 -40.11 -34.36 -3.44
CA LEU A 43 -39.50 -33.48 -2.47
C LEU A 43 -39.52 -32.10 -3.11
N ALA A 44 -40.43 -31.22 -2.66
CA ALA A 44 -40.41 -29.83 -3.03
C ALA A 44 -39.01 -29.31 -2.67
N GLU A 45 -38.19 -29.09 -3.69
CA GLU A 45 -36.83 -28.61 -3.55
C GLU A 45 -36.87 -27.35 -2.70
N ALA A 46 -36.27 -27.44 -1.50
CA ALA A 46 -36.30 -26.36 -0.54
C ALA A 46 -35.60 -25.16 -1.17
N GLN A 47 -36.38 -24.17 -1.62
CA GLN A 47 -35.81 -23.01 -2.28
C GLN A 47 -34.74 -22.41 -1.36
N PRO A 48 -33.49 -22.27 -1.82
CA PRO A 48 -32.45 -21.67 -1.01
C PRO A 48 -32.86 -20.20 -0.80
N THR A 49 -33.39 -19.90 0.38
CA THR A 49 -33.64 -18.51 0.77
C THR A 49 -32.31 -17.78 0.64
N GLN A 50 -32.24 -16.86 -0.32
CA GLN A 50 -31.04 -16.09 -0.59
C GLN A 50 -30.77 -15.23 0.65
N ARG A 51 -29.92 -15.73 1.56
CA ARG A 51 -29.54 -14.99 2.75
C ARG A 51 -28.78 -13.75 2.30
N SER A 52 -29.38 -12.59 2.53
CA SER A 52 -28.81 -11.30 2.19
C SER A 52 -27.39 -11.19 2.76
N MET A 53 -26.40 -11.07 1.87
CA MET A 53 -24.99 -10.98 2.25
C MET A 53 -24.67 -9.77 3.14
N TRP A 54 -25.57 -8.77 3.16
CA TRP A 54 -25.45 -7.58 3.99
C TRP A 54 -25.58 -7.84 5.49
N ARG A 55 -26.03 -9.02 5.91
CA ARG A 55 -26.12 -9.40 7.33
C ARG A 55 -24.89 -10.14 7.85
N HIS A 56 -23.91 -10.43 6.99
CA HIS A 56 -22.67 -11.05 7.44
C HIS A 56 -21.71 -9.97 7.96
N PRO A 57 -21.31 -10.01 9.26
CA PRO A 57 -20.42 -9.00 9.84
C PRO A 57 -19.07 -8.93 9.10
N ALA A 58 -18.61 -10.05 8.53
CA ALA A 58 -17.41 -10.10 7.70
C ALA A 58 -17.52 -9.26 6.41
N PHE A 59 -18.71 -9.18 5.80
CA PHE A 59 -18.92 -8.42 4.57
C PHE A 59 -18.85 -6.89 4.83
N LEU A 60 -19.42 -6.42 5.95
CA LEU A 60 -19.33 -5.02 6.35
C LEU A 60 -17.89 -4.60 6.66
N ILE A 61 -17.15 -5.43 7.39
CA ILE A 61 -15.75 -5.17 7.70
C ILE A 61 -14.94 -5.05 6.41
N SER A 62 -15.15 -5.95 5.43
CA SER A 62 -14.46 -5.92 4.13
C SER A 62 -14.74 -4.63 3.35
N ILE A 63 -15.99 -4.17 3.30
CA ILE A 63 -16.34 -2.90 2.63
C ILE A 63 -15.66 -1.72 3.33
N ILE A 64 -15.70 -1.68 4.66
CA ILE A 64 -15.12 -0.57 5.44
C ILE A 64 -13.60 -0.54 5.28
N THR A 65 -12.91 -1.69 5.39
CA THR A 65 -11.45 -1.74 5.23
C THR A 65 -11.03 -1.39 3.82
N THR A 66 -11.77 -1.83 2.80
CA THR A 66 -11.52 -1.46 1.40
C THR A 66 -11.71 0.05 1.19
N GLY A 67 -12.75 0.62 1.77
CA GLY A 67 -12.99 2.08 1.75
C GLY A 67 -11.86 2.86 2.42
N LEU A 68 -11.42 2.43 3.61
CA LEU A 68 -10.30 3.05 4.32
C LEU A 68 -8.99 2.94 3.55
N ALA A 69 -8.71 1.79 2.92
CA ALA A 69 -7.52 1.61 2.09
C ALA A 69 -7.52 2.57 0.90
N LEU A 70 -8.65 2.75 0.21
CA LEU A 70 -8.77 3.72 -0.88
C LEU A 70 -8.57 5.16 -0.40
N VAL A 71 -9.18 5.54 0.73
CA VAL A 71 -8.99 6.87 1.32
C VAL A 71 -7.53 7.10 1.68
N ALA A 72 -6.86 6.12 2.28
CA ALA A 72 -5.44 6.22 2.61
C ALA A 72 -4.57 6.43 1.37
N VAL A 73 -4.83 5.68 0.28
CA VAL A 73 -4.12 5.86 -1.00
C VAL A 73 -4.32 7.28 -1.54
N VAL A 74 -5.56 7.79 -1.54
CA VAL A 74 -5.86 9.16 -1.99
C VAL A 74 -5.12 10.19 -1.13
N VAL A 75 -5.15 10.04 0.19
CA VAL A 75 -4.45 10.95 1.12
C VAL A 75 -2.94 10.92 0.87
N ILE A 76 -2.34 9.74 0.72
CA ILE A 76 -0.91 9.59 0.40
C ILE A 76 -0.58 10.30 -0.92
N PHE A 77 -1.42 10.14 -1.94
CA PHE A 77 -1.21 10.77 -3.24
C PHE A 77 -1.29 12.30 -3.16
N VAL A 78 -2.30 12.82 -2.46
CA VAL A 78 -2.48 14.26 -2.23
C VAL A 78 -1.31 14.84 -1.42
N VAL A 79 -0.89 14.17 -0.35
CA VAL A 79 0.26 14.60 0.46
C VAL A 79 1.56 14.56 -0.36
N GLY A 80 1.72 13.57 -1.24
CA GLY A 80 2.87 13.48 -2.14
C GLY A 80 2.94 14.62 -3.15
N ILE A 81 1.78 15.06 -3.67
CA ILE A 81 1.70 16.21 -4.59
C ILE A 81 1.95 17.53 -3.87
N LEU A 82 1.46 17.68 -2.63
CA LEU A 82 1.51 18.94 -1.89
C LEU A 82 2.83 19.20 -1.17
N ARG A 83 3.65 18.18 -0.91
CA ARG A 83 4.97 18.39 -0.35
C ARG A 83 5.91 18.87 -1.45
N PRO A 84 6.65 19.99 -1.24
CA PRO A 84 7.73 20.32 -2.15
C PRO A 84 8.65 19.10 -2.22
N SER A 85 8.88 18.59 -3.43
CA SER A 85 9.64 17.36 -3.65
C SER A 85 11.11 17.46 -3.24
N SER A 86 11.55 18.66 -2.88
CA SER A 86 12.92 18.98 -2.55
C SER A 86 12.99 20.08 -1.50
N THR A 87 13.93 19.93 -0.58
CA THR A 87 14.36 20.96 0.36
C THR A 87 15.13 22.03 -0.42
N PRO A 88 14.82 23.32 -0.22
CA PRO A 88 15.57 24.40 -0.87
C PRO A 88 17.01 24.45 -0.35
N VAL A 89 17.92 24.94 -1.17
CA VAL A 89 19.31 25.21 -0.81
C VAL A 89 19.36 26.39 0.16
N THR A 90 20.13 26.26 1.24
CA THR A 90 20.44 27.35 2.17
C THR A 90 21.94 27.44 2.43
N ASP A 91 22.39 28.53 3.04
CA ASP A 91 23.78 28.74 3.47
C ASP A 91 24.84 28.49 2.37
N LEU A 92 24.50 28.80 1.10
CA LEU A 92 25.43 28.68 0.01
C LEU A 92 26.62 29.61 0.24
N SER A 93 27.79 29.01 0.33
CA SER A 93 29.05 29.70 0.63
C SER A 93 30.09 29.33 -0.40
N LEU A 94 30.90 30.33 -0.74
CA LEU A 94 32.03 30.23 -1.65
C LEU A 94 33.32 30.40 -0.83
N SER A 95 34.25 29.46 -0.97
CA SER A 95 35.59 29.57 -0.41
C SER A 95 36.60 29.43 -1.55
N GLY A 96 37.20 30.56 -1.91
CA GLY A 96 38.26 30.61 -2.91
C GLY A 96 39.61 30.19 -2.33
N GLY A 97 40.36 29.38 -3.07
CA GLY A 97 41.78 29.16 -2.87
C GLY A 97 42.52 29.24 -4.21
N ASP A 98 43.84 29.44 -4.15
CA ASP A 98 44.69 29.73 -5.34
C ASP A 98 44.60 28.69 -6.47
N THR A 99 44.12 27.47 -6.17
CA THR A 99 44.07 26.35 -7.12
C THR A 99 42.67 25.80 -7.35
N ASN A 100 41.74 26.04 -6.43
CA ASN A 100 40.40 25.47 -6.45
C ASN A 100 39.41 26.42 -5.76
N VAL A 101 38.21 26.46 -6.28
CA VAL A 101 37.05 27.02 -5.60
C VAL A 101 36.26 25.89 -4.95
N ARG A 102 35.91 26.07 -3.68
CA ARG A 102 35.00 25.19 -2.95
C ARG A 102 33.67 25.90 -2.74
N LEU A 103 32.58 25.21 -3.06
CA LEU A 103 31.24 25.61 -2.65
C LEU A 103 30.71 24.62 -1.62
N SER A 104 30.01 25.15 -0.63
CA SER A 104 29.27 24.37 0.37
C SER A 104 27.90 24.96 0.57
N TRP A 105 26.89 24.11 0.77
CA TRP A 105 25.53 24.52 1.07
C TRP A 105 24.88 23.57 2.06
N SER A 106 23.78 24.03 2.64
CA SER A 106 22.86 23.25 3.46
C SER A 106 21.64 22.88 2.62
N GLY A 107 21.05 21.71 2.91
CA GLY A 107 19.92 21.15 2.18
C GLY A 107 19.41 19.87 2.82
N GLY A 108 18.46 19.21 2.17
CA GLY A 108 18.00 17.86 2.51
C GLY A 108 18.91 16.78 1.94
N ASP A 109 18.48 15.52 2.07
CA ASP A 109 19.22 14.34 1.60
C ASP A 109 18.99 14.03 0.11
N GLU A 110 18.23 14.86 -0.61
CA GLU A 110 17.99 14.71 -2.04
C GLU A 110 19.19 15.16 -2.91
N PRO A 111 19.27 14.69 -4.17
CA PRO A 111 20.31 15.17 -5.08
C PRO A 111 20.15 16.65 -5.45
N TYR A 112 21.28 17.34 -5.52
CA TYR A 112 21.37 18.73 -5.98
C TYR A 112 22.07 18.81 -7.34
N SER A 113 21.77 19.86 -8.08
CA SER A 113 22.43 20.26 -9.31
C SER A 113 23.15 21.59 -9.10
N ALA A 114 24.33 21.71 -9.71
CA ALA A 114 25.15 22.91 -9.62
C ALA A 114 25.53 23.40 -11.02
N TYR A 115 25.46 24.70 -11.23
CA TYR A 115 25.75 25.37 -12.48
C TYR A 115 26.72 26.52 -12.26
N VAL A 116 27.57 26.77 -13.25
CA VAL A 116 28.33 28.02 -13.36
C VAL A 116 27.67 28.85 -14.45
N ILE A 117 27.35 30.10 -14.15
CA ILE A 117 26.80 31.08 -15.10
C ILE A 117 27.88 32.13 -15.30
N ASP A 118 28.36 32.27 -16.54
CA ASP A 118 29.37 33.27 -16.87
C ASP A 118 28.77 34.70 -16.93
N GLY A 119 29.63 35.72 -17.09
CA GLY A 119 29.20 37.12 -17.21
C GLY A 119 28.33 37.42 -18.45
N ARG A 120 28.13 36.47 -19.36
CA ARG A 120 27.26 36.57 -20.55
C ARG A 120 25.92 35.87 -20.35
N GLY A 121 25.78 35.12 -19.26
CA GLY A 121 24.58 34.34 -18.91
C GLY A 121 24.60 32.91 -19.41
N ASP A 122 25.71 32.42 -19.97
CA ASP A 122 25.83 31.03 -20.40
C ASP A 122 26.03 30.12 -19.18
N ALA A 123 25.18 29.09 -19.08
CA ALA A 123 25.18 28.16 -17.94
C ALA A 123 25.88 26.85 -18.30
N VAL A 124 26.87 26.47 -17.49
CA VAL A 124 27.60 25.20 -17.57
C VAL A 124 27.21 24.31 -16.41
N ASP A 125 26.77 23.08 -16.69
CA ASP A 125 26.45 22.08 -15.67
C ASP A 125 27.75 21.49 -15.07
N VAL A 126 27.90 21.65 -13.76
CA VAL A 126 29.02 21.12 -12.97
C VAL A 126 28.56 20.14 -11.89
N SER A 127 27.32 19.64 -11.98
CA SER A 127 26.71 18.72 -11.00
C SER A 127 27.52 17.44 -10.79
N ALA A 128 28.22 16.97 -11.83
CA ALA A 128 29.10 15.80 -11.74
C ALA A 128 30.34 16.00 -10.84
N ARG A 129 30.56 17.20 -10.30
CA ARG A 129 31.65 17.55 -9.39
C ARG A 129 31.20 17.67 -7.93
N ILE A 130 29.91 17.49 -7.66
CA ILE A 130 29.36 17.48 -6.31
C ILE A 130 29.92 16.27 -5.53
N ARG A 131 30.33 16.52 -4.30
CA ARG A 131 30.86 15.53 -3.35
C ARG A 131 30.02 15.55 -2.09
N GLY A 132 29.68 14.37 -1.59
CA GLY A 132 28.94 14.23 -0.34
C GLY A 132 27.54 14.86 -0.33
N GLY A 133 26.99 15.24 -1.48
CA GLY A 133 25.64 15.80 -1.61
C GLY A 133 25.51 17.30 -1.36
N SER A 134 26.44 17.90 -0.62
CA SER A 134 26.36 19.29 -0.15
C SER A 134 27.62 20.14 -0.41
N GLU A 135 28.61 19.59 -1.11
CA GLU A 135 29.85 20.29 -1.44
C GLU A 135 30.23 20.13 -2.91
N LEU A 136 30.95 21.11 -3.44
CA LEU A 136 31.44 21.12 -4.81
C LEU A 136 32.85 21.68 -4.83
N TRP A 137 33.73 21.00 -5.56
CA TRP A 137 35.14 21.39 -5.70
C TRP A 137 35.47 21.55 -7.18
N LEU A 138 35.86 22.77 -7.57
CA LEU A 138 36.13 23.16 -8.95
C LEU A 138 37.58 23.66 -9.08
N PRO A 139 38.45 22.92 -9.78
CA PRO A 139 39.81 23.36 -10.06
C PRO A 139 39.85 24.50 -11.08
N VAL A 140 40.69 25.51 -10.81
CA VAL A 140 40.93 26.65 -11.72
C VAL A 140 41.43 26.16 -13.09
N ALA A 141 42.24 25.09 -13.11
CA ALA A 141 42.83 24.53 -14.32
C ALA A 141 41.82 24.02 -15.37
N LEU A 142 40.54 23.84 -15.00
CA LEU A 142 39.49 23.46 -15.94
C LEU A 142 38.95 24.64 -16.75
N GLY A 143 39.21 25.90 -16.34
CA GLY A 143 38.74 27.09 -17.03
C GLY A 143 37.21 27.19 -17.14
N LEU A 144 36.47 26.62 -16.17
CA LEU A 144 35.00 26.58 -16.17
C LEU A 144 34.36 27.83 -15.57
N TYR A 145 35.14 28.69 -14.93
CA TYR A 145 34.71 29.91 -14.28
C TYR A 145 35.81 30.97 -14.36
N ASP A 146 35.40 32.22 -14.24
CA ASP A 146 36.23 33.42 -14.20
C ASP A 146 35.75 34.38 -13.09
N ASP A 147 36.37 35.55 -12.98
CA ASP A 147 36.05 36.54 -11.94
C ASP A 147 34.65 37.15 -12.09
N ASP A 148 33.99 37.02 -13.24
CA ASP A 148 32.64 37.52 -13.50
C ASP A 148 31.59 36.36 -13.44
N SER A 149 32.00 35.17 -12.99
CA SER A 149 31.13 33.99 -12.92
C SER A 149 30.34 33.90 -11.62
N CYS A 150 29.10 33.40 -11.72
CA CYS A 150 28.22 33.11 -10.61
C CYS A 150 27.86 31.63 -10.56
N PHE A 151 27.90 31.04 -9.37
CA PHE A 151 27.49 29.67 -9.14
C PHE A 151 26.03 29.64 -8.71
N VAL A 152 25.28 28.67 -9.23
CA VAL A 152 23.89 28.41 -8.85
C VAL A 152 23.78 26.97 -8.39
N VAL A 153 23.22 26.75 -7.20
CA VAL A 153 22.92 25.41 -6.68
C VAL A 153 21.42 25.33 -6.42
N ARG A 154 20.80 24.22 -6.82
CA ARG A 154 19.36 23.97 -6.64
C ARG A 154 19.07 22.47 -6.62
N PRO A 155 17.88 22.03 -6.16
CA PRO A 155 17.52 20.62 -6.21
C PRO A 155 17.51 20.05 -7.64
N ALA A 156 18.00 18.82 -7.81
CA ALA A 156 18.12 18.19 -9.13
C ALA A 156 16.77 17.83 -9.78
N ALA A 157 15.70 17.76 -8.98
CA ALA A 157 14.34 17.57 -9.49
C ALA A 157 13.85 18.77 -10.34
N VAL A 158 14.49 19.94 -10.20
CA VAL A 158 14.14 21.15 -10.94
C VAL A 158 14.80 21.13 -12.32
N THR A 159 13.99 20.97 -13.37
CA THR A 159 14.43 20.87 -14.77
C THR A 159 14.41 22.19 -15.55
N ALA A 160 13.87 23.27 -14.96
CA ALA A 160 13.86 24.59 -15.58
C ALA A 160 15.28 25.11 -15.85
N GLN A 161 15.48 26.10 -16.71
CA GLN A 161 16.82 26.69 -16.92
C GLN A 161 17.32 27.36 -15.62
N PRO A 162 18.61 27.23 -15.23
CA PRO A 162 19.16 27.96 -14.08
C PRO A 162 19.07 29.47 -14.34
N SER A 163 18.80 30.24 -13.27
CA SER A 163 18.59 31.69 -13.35
C SER A 163 19.26 32.38 -12.17
N LEU A 164 19.79 33.59 -12.41
CA LEU A 164 20.30 34.50 -11.37
C LEU A 164 19.21 35.49 -10.89
N VAL A 165 18.02 35.47 -11.50
CA VAL A 165 16.92 36.35 -11.08
C VAL A 165 16.39 35.84 -9.74
N ALA A 166 16.51 36.65 -8.69
CA ALA A 166 16.22 36.27 -7.31
C ALA A 166 14.87 35.56 -7.12
N GLN A 167 13.79 36.06 -7.72
CA GLN A 167 12.47 35.44 -7.61
C GLN A 167 12.45 34.05 -8.26
N THR A 168 12.92 33.94 -9.50
CA THR A 168 12.97 32.68 -10.23
C THR A 168 13.87 31.66 -9.53
N LEU A 169 15.00 32.11 -8.98
CA LEU A 169 15.92 31.26 -8.25
C LEU A 169 15.31 30.74 -6.94
N ALA A 170 14.60 31.61 -6.20
CA ALA A 170 13.88 31.22 -5.00
C ALA A 170 12.72 30.25 -5.30
N ASP A 171 11.98 30.47 -6.39
CA ASP A 171 10.93 29.55 -6.86
C ASP A 171 11.50 28.17 -7.25
N GLN A 172 12.75 28.13 -7.70
CA GLN A 172 13.51 26.91 -7.98
C GLN A 172 14.14 26.29 -6.72
N GLY A 173 13.95 26.89 -5.54
CA GLY A 173 14.59 26.44 -4.30
C GLY A 173 16.12 26.49 -4.35
N GLY A 174 16.68 27.37 -5.19
CA GLY A 174 18.12 27.49 -5.36
C GLY A 174 18.72 28.70 -4.63
N GLN A 175 20.04 28.73 -4.55
CA GLN A 175 20.82 29.89 -4.16
C GLN A 175 21.95 30.13 -5.17
N SER A 176 22.44 31.37 -5.18
CA SER A 176 23.55 31.78 -6.04
C SER A 176 24.60 32.53 -5.24
N VAL A 177 25.86 32.33 -5.60
CA VAL A 177 26.99 33.08 -5.07
C VAL A 177 27.93 33.42 -6.23
N CYS A 178 28.37 34.67 -6.31
CA CYS A 178 29.28 35.12 -7.38
C CYS A 178 30.71 35.22 -6.86
N MET A 179 31.67 35.12 -7.77
CA MET A 179 33.07 35.41 -7.46
C MET A 179 33.17 36.86 -6.94
N GLU A 180 33.91 37.05 -5.85
CA GLU A 180 34.22 38.39 -5.35
C GLU A 180 35.32 39.00 -6.22
N ARG A 181 35.10 40.22 -6.71
CA ARG A 181 36.07 41.00 -7.50
C ARG A 181 37.04 41.74 -6.60
#